data_AF-A0A1Y4V9E4-F1
#
_entry.id   AF-A0A1Y4V9E4-F1
#
_cell.length_a   1.000
_cell.length_b   1.000
_cell.length_c   1.000
_cell.angle_alpha   90.00
_cell.angle_beta   90.00
_cell.angle_gamma   90.00
#
_symmetry.space_group_name_H-M   'P 1'
#
loop_
_entity.id
_entity.type
_entity.pdbx_description
1 polymer ?
#
loop_
_entity_poly.entity_id
_entity_poly.type
_entity_poly.pdbx_seq_one_letter_code
_entity_poly.pdbx_strand_id
1 'polypeptide(L)'
;MERDAKKREHLKNICADIRFRLEQMARKGTITEYIYRTILDLGRKVAENLCANYGTVKKEVLDIMGGKILEYEAKTILNEGKQQGWILGRKSGLAEGHNSGLAEGHRSGLAEGRTEGRTETYLELIRDGILNIADAAKRIPMEEGELRKLLNK
;
A
#
# COMPACT_ATOMS: atom_id res chain seq x y z
N MET A 1 24.50 -31.58 31.92
CA MET A 1 24.93 -30.38 31.16
C MET A 1 25.57 -29.33 32.05
N GLU A 2 24.96 -28.97 33.18
CA GLU A 2 25.48 -27.88 34.04
C GLU A 2 26.87 -28.10 34.64
N ARG A 3 27.21 -29.35 35.00
CA ARG A 3 28.54 -29.71 35.55
C ARG A 3 29.58 -30.08 34.49
N ASP A 4 29.17 -30.23 33.22
CA ASP A 4 30.04 -30.63 32.10
C ASP A 4 30.45 -29.37 31.32
N ALA A 5 31.62 -28.84 31.66
CA ALA A 5 32.13 -27.59 31.10
C ALA A 5 32.25 -27.64 29.56
N LYS A 6 32.59 -28.80 28.98
CA LYS A 6 32.73 -28.94 27.52
C LYS A 6 31.39 -28.82 26.80
N LYS A 7 30.34 -29.43 27.35
CA LYS A 7 28.99 -29.34 26.76
C LYS A 7 28.39 -27.94 26.88
N ARG A 8 28.63 -27.25 28.01
CA ARG A 8 28.22 -25.84 28.16
C ARG A 8 28.91 -24.94 27.13
N GLU A 9 30.23 -25.09 27.01
CA GLU A 9 31.02 -24.28 26.08
C GLU A 9 30.59 -24.51 24.63
N HIS A 10 30.33 -25.77 24.26
CA HIS A 10 29.81 -26.10 22.94
C HIS A 10 28.47 -25.42 22.65
N LEU A 11 27.53 -25.42 23.60
CA LEU A 11 26.24 -24.75 23.45
C LEU A 11 26.39 -23.22 23.31
N LYS A 12 27.30 -22.61 24.07
CA LYS A 12 27.63 -21.18 23.95
C LYS A 12 28.14 -20.85 22.55
N ASN A 13 29.05 -21.67 22.01
CA ASN A 13 29.58 -21.48 20.67
C ASN A 13 28.50 -21.60 19.59
N ILE A 14 27.56 -22.55 19.71
CA ILE A 14 26.42 -22.65 18.79
C ILE A 14 25.55 -21.40 18.86
N CYS A 15 25.21 -20.92 20.05
CA CYS A 15 24.37 -19.73 20.22
C CYS A 15 25.06 -18.47 19.64
N ALA A 16 26.37 -18.36 19.84
CA ALA A 16 27.17 -17.28 19.29
C ALA A 16 27.25 -17.34 17.76
N ASP A 17 27.43 -18.53 17.16
CA ASP A 17 27.46 -18.71 15.70
C ASP A 17 26.11 -18.34 15.07
N ILE A 18 25.00 -18.81 15.64
CA ILE A 18 23.65 -18.50 15.15
C ILE A 18 23.44 -16.98 15.15
N ARG A 19 23.75 -16.32 16.27
CA ARG A 19 23.62 -14.87 16.37
C ARG A 19 24.51 -14.16 15.34
N PHE A 20 25.78 -14.56 15.22
CA PHE A 20 26.71 -13.96 14.28
C PHE A 20 26.21 -14.07 12.84
N ARG A 21 25.73 -15.25 12.43
CA ARG A 21 25.19 -15.47 11.08
C ARG A 21 23.96 -14.61 10.81
N LEU A 22 23.05 -14.54 11.78
CA LEU A 22 21.85 -13.70 11.70
C LEU A 22 22.24 -12.22 11.57
N GLU A 23 23.22 -11.72 12.35
CA GLU A 23 23.73 -10.35 12.23
C GLU A 23 24.34 -10.08 10.84
N GLN A 24 25.09 -11.03 10.28
CA GLN A 24 25.65 -10.90 8.94
C GLN A 24 24.58 -10.87 7.85
N MET A 25 23.53 -11.69 7.98
CA MET A 25 22.40 -11.69 7.04
C MET A 25 21.63 -10.37 7.09
N ALA A 26 21.45 -9.79 8.28
CA ALA A 26 20.83 -8.47 8.45
C ALA A 26 21.68 -7.35 7.85
N ARG A 27 22.99 -7.32 8.17
CA ARG A 27 23.93 -6.32 7.62
C ARG A 27 24.02 -6.34 6.10
N LYS A 28 23.91 -7.53 5.48
CA LYS A 28 23.90 -7.70 4.02
C LYS A 28 22.53 -7.38 3.38
N GLY A 29 21.51 -7.09 4.18
CA GLY A 29 20.14 -6.86 3.72
C GLY A 29 19.46 -8.12 3.18
N THR A 30 20.01 -9.32 3.44
CA THR A 30 19.42 -10.60 3.02
C THR A 30 18.15 -10.92 3.82
N ILE A 31 18.13 -10.52 5.09
CA ILE A 31 16.93 -10.51 5.93
C ILE A 31 16.74 -9.12 6.49
N THR A 32 15.49 -8.76 6.76
CA THR A 32 15.19 -7.52 7.46
C THR A 32 15.61 -7.64 8.92
N GLU A 33 15.86 -6.49 9.54
CA GLU A 33 16.12 -6.42 10.99
C GLU A 33 14.96 -7.04 11.81
N TYR A 34 13.73 -6.90 11.31
CA TYR A 34 12.55 -7.55 11.88
C TYR A 34 12.66 -9.09 11.89
N ILE A 35 13.07 -9.70 10.78
CA ILE A 35 13.26 -11.16 10.69
C ILE A 35 14.39 -11.61 11.61
N TYR A 36 15.52 -10.88 11.60
CA TYR A 36 16.65 -11.11 12.50
C TYR A 36 16.20 -11.17 13.97
N ARG A 37 15.46 -10.15 14.43
CA ARG A 37 14.94 -10.07 15.80
C ARG A 37 13.93 -11.14 16.13
N THR A 38 13.01 -11.42 15.23
CA THR A 38 11.99 -12.46 15.43
C THR A 38 12.66 -13.82 15.64
N ILE A 39 13.67 -14.16 14.83
CA ILE A 39 14.41 -15.42 14.98
C ILE A 39 15.17 -15.46 16.31
N LEU A 40 15.81 -14.36 16.71
CA LEU A 40 16.52 -14.30 17.99
C LEU A 40 15.60 -14.42 19.20
N ASP A 41 14.44 -13.76 19.20
CA ASP A 41 13.48 -13.82 20.30
C ASP A 41 12.81 -15.21 20.39
N LEU A 42 12.52 -15.84 19.26
CA LEU A 42 12.06 -17.23 19.23
C LEU A 42 13.15 -18.18 19.73
N GLY A 43 14.39 -17.99 19.29
CA GLY A 43 15.55 -18.74 19.75
C GLY A 43 15.76 -18.62 21.26
N ARG A 44 15.57 -17.41 21.81
CA ARG A 44 15.62 -17.15 23.25
C ARG A 44 14.56 -17.96 24.00
N LYS A 45 13.29 -17.92 23.56
CA LYS A 45 12.20 -18.68 24.20
C LYS A 45 12.46 -20.18 24.17
N VAL A 46 12.99 -20.70 23.06
CA VAL A 46 13.39 -22.11 22.95
C VAL A 46 14.52 -22.42 23.93
N ALA A 47 15.55 -21.57 24.01
CA ALA A 47 16.67 -21.74 24.93
C ALA A 47 16.23 -21.68 26.42
N GLU A 48 15.31 -20.78 26.76
CA GLU A 48 14.72 -20.67 28.11
C GLU A 48 14.03 -21.96 28.53
N ASN A 49 13.24 -22.55 27.63
CA ASN A 49 12.55 -23.81 27.88
C ASN A 49 13.52 -24.98 28.00
N LEU A 50 14.53 -25.07 27.11
CA LEU A 50 15.52 -26.14 27.13
C LEU A 50 16.44 -26.08 28.37
N CYS A 51 16.72 -24.87 28.87
CA CYS A 51 17.61 -24.64 30.01
C CYS A 51 16.85 -24.37 31.32
N ALA A 52 15.56 -24.67 31.40
CA ALA A 52 14.72 -24.35 32.56
C ALA A 52 15.30 -24.85 33.90
N ASN A 53 15.92 -26.04 33.89
CA ASN A 53 16.52 -26.68 35.06
C ASN A 53 18.04 -26.48 35.17
N TYR A 54 18.64 -25.65 34.31
CA TYR A 54 20.08 -25.41 34.25
C TYR A 54 20.36 -23.91 34.35
N GLY A 55 20.34 -23.37 35.57
CA GLY A 55 20.40 -21.93 35.84
C GLY A 55 21.64 -21.25 35.26
N THR A 56 22.83 -21.88 35.37
CA THR A 56 24.06 -21.29 34.81
C THR A 56 24.02 -21.25 33.29
N VAL A 57 23.63 -22.37 32.67
CA VAL A 57 23.54 -22.48 31.19
C VAL A 57 22.50 -21.52 30.64
N LYS A 58 21.34 -21.43 31.31
CA LYS A 58 20.26 -20.50 30.97
C LYS A 58 20.78 -19.07 30.94
N LYS A 59 21.48 -18.62 31.99
CA LYS A 59 22.04 -17.27 32.03
C LYS A 59 23.03 -17.04 30.90
N GLU A 60 23.95 -17.96 30.65
CA GLU A 60 24.97 -17.82 29.61
C GLU A 60 24.37 -17.74 28.20
N VAL A 61 23.37 -18.58 27.89
CA VAL A 61 22.69 -18.55 26.57
C VAL A 61 21.84 -17.29 26.43
N LEU A 62 21.16 -16.88 27.50
CA LEU A 62 20.38 -15.64 27.51
C LEU A 62 21.24 -14.40 27.37
N ASP A 63 22.45 -14.34 27.94
CA ASP A 63 23.35 -13.20 27.74
C ASP A 63 23.78 -13.07 26.26
N ILE A 64 23.95 -14.22 25.57
CA ILE A 64 24.27 -14.24 24.14
C ILE A 64 23.06 -13.83 23.29
N MET A 65 21.86 -14.32 23.61
CA MET A 65 20.63 -14.09 22.82
C MET A 65 19.80 -12.86 23.25
N GLY A 66 20.12 -12.28 24.40
CA GLY A 66 19.37 -11.23 25.08
C GLY A 66 19.98 -9.85 24.96
N GLY A 67 20.80 -9.63 23.92
CA GLY A 67 21.59 -8.42 23.71
C GLY A 67 20.87 -7.11 24.09
N LYS A 68 21.67 -6.15 24.59
CA LYS A 68 21.23 -4.84 25.10
C LYS A 68 20.18 -4.20 24.18
N ILE A 69 19.02 -3.87 24.75
CA ILE A 69 17.91 -3.19 24.07
C ILE A 69 18.46 -1.89 23.50
N LEU A 70 18.62 -1.85 22.17
CA LEU A 70 18.82 -0.61 21.43
C LEU A 70 17.46 -0.26 20.85
N GLU A 71 16.89 0.87 21.28
CA GLU A 71 15.66 1.50 20.82
C GLU A 71 15.61 1.79 19.29
N TYR A 72 16.57 1.28 18.52
CA TYR A 72 16.73 1.55 17.10
C TYR A 72 15.80 0.71 16.22
N GLU A 73 15.41 -0.51 16.60
CA GLU A 73 14.71 -1.42 15.69
C GLU A 73 13.22 -1.14 15.57
N ALA A 74 12.55 -0.91 16.70
CA ALA A 74 11.16 -0.47 16.68
C ALA A 74 11.04 0.84 15.90
N LYS A 75 12.05 1.72 16.00
CA LYS A 75 12.10 2.98 15.27
C LYS A 75 12.38 2.78 13.78
N THR A 76 13.31 1.90 13.40
CA THR A 76 13.58 1.56 11.99
C THR A 76 12.37 0.90 11.34
N ILE A 77 11.78 -0.11 11.97
CA ILE A 77 10.58 -0.81 11.47
C ILE A 77 9.41 0.18 11.33
N LEU A 78 9.19 1.05 12.31
CA LEU A 78 8.15 2.08 12.23
C LEU A 78 8.40 3.03 11.05
N ASN A 79 9.64 3.45 10.84
CA ASN A 79 9.99 4.37 9.76
C ASN A 79 9.85 3.70 8.39
N GLU A 80 10.30 2.45 8.24
CA GLU A 80 10.12 1.65 7.03
C GLU A 80 8.63 1.44 6.73
N GLY A 81 7.83 1.07 7.73
CA GLY A 81 6.38 0.93 7.60
C GLY A 81 5.70 2.23 7.17
N LYS A 82 6.07 3.37 7.77
CA LYS A 82 5.58 4.69 7.36
C LYS A 82 5.95 5.02 5.91
N GLN A 83 7.20 4.75 5.51
CA GLN A 83 7.67 5.02 4.16
C GLN A 83 6.94 4.14 3.13
N GLN A 84 6.80 2.85 3.39
CA GLN A 84 6.07 1.93 2.52
C GLN A 84 4.59 2.32 2.41
N GLY A 85 3.94 2.64 3.54
CA GLY A 85 2.56 3.09 3.57
C GLY A 85 2.35 4.37 2.75
N TRP A 86 3.26 5.34 2.84
CA TRP A 86 3.19 6.56 2.06
C TRP A 86 3.35 6.31 0.55
N ILE A 87 4.32 5.47 0.15
CA ILE A 87 4.54 5.10 -1.26
C ILE A 87 3.30 4.40 -1.83
N LEU A 88 2.77 3.41 -1.12
CA LEU A 88 1.63 2.63 -1.58
C LEU A 88 0.37 3.49 -1.66
N GLY A 89 0.11 4.30 -0.63
CA GLY A 89 -1.03 5.22 -0.59
C GLY A 89 -0.98 6.24 -1.73
N ARG A 90 0.19 6.86 -1.98
CA ARG A 90 0.34 7.82 -3.09
C ARG A 90 0.15 7.16 -4.45
N LYS A 91 0.70 5.97 -4.66
CA LYS A 91 0.57 5.24 -5.93
C LYS A 91 -0.88 4.83 -6.19
N SER A 92 -1.57 4.30 -5.17
CA SER A 92 -2.98 3.91 -5.27
C SER A 92 -3.88 5.11 -5.52
N GLY A 93 -3.73 6.18 -4.73
CA GLY A 93 -4.56 7.38 -4.87
C GLY A 93 -4.38 8.08 -6.22
N LEU A 94 -3.16 8.13 -6.76
CA LEU A 94 -2.92 8.68 -8.10
C LEU A 94 -3.57 7.83 -9.19
N ALA A 95 -3.44 6.51 -9.13
CA ALA A 95 -4.02 5.60 -10.11
C ALA A 95 -5.55 5.66 -10.09
N GLU A 96 -6.15 5.65 -8.91
CA GLU A 96 -7.60 5.72 -8.72
C GLU A 96 -8.16 7.07 -9.18
N GLY A 97 -7.54 8.18 -8.76
CA GLY A 97 -7.95 9.52 -9.17
C GLY A 97 -7.83 9.74 -10.67
N HIS A 98 -6.75 9.27 -11.30
CA HIS A 98 -6.57 9.37 -12.74
C HIS A 98 -7.62 8.56 -13.51
N ASN A 99 -7.86 7.30 -13.12
CA ASN A 99 -8.83 6.45 -13.80
C ASN A 99 -10.26 6.96 -13.63
N SER A 100 -10.65 7.37 -12.42
CA SER A 100 -11.98 7.91 -12.15
C SER A 100 -12.19 9.22 -12.90
N GLY A 101 -11.24 10.15 -12.82
CA GLY A 101 -11.35 11.45 -13.48
C GLY A 101 -11.39 11.34 -15.00
N LEU A 102 -10.58 10.45 -15.59
CA LEU A 102 -10.59 10.21 -17.03
C LEU A 102 -11.91 9.59 -17.50
N ALA A 103 -12.40 8.56 -16.78
CA ALA A 103 -13.65 7.89 -17.14
C ALA A 103 -14.86 8.84 -17.02
N GLU A 104 -14.91 9.64 -15.95
CA GLU A 104 -15.99 10.61 -15.75
C GLU A 104 -15.94 11.74 -16.78
N GLY A 105 -14.75 12.30 -17.02
CA GLY A 105 -14.55 13.35 -18.02
C GLY A 105 -14.92 12.89 -19.43
N HIS A 106 -14.49 11.69 -19.83
CA HIS A 106 -14.88 11.11 -21.12
C HIS A 106 -16.38 10.91 -21.24
N ARG A 107 -17.03 10.41 -20.18
CA ARG A 107 -18.48 10.18 -20.20
C ARG A 107 -19.27 11.48 -20.28
N SER A 108 -18.90 12.50 -19.49
CA SER A 108 -19.57 13.80 -19.50
C SER A 108 -19.36 14.51 -20.83
N GLY A 109 -18.11 14.61 -21.29
CA GLY A 109 -17.79 15.30 -22.55
C GLY A 109 -18.43 14.65 -23.77
N LEU A 110 -18.52 13.31 -23.81
CA LEU A 110 -19.21 12.61 -24.90
C LEU A 110 -20.73 12.85 -24.87
N ALA A 111 -21.33 12.85 -23.67
CA ALA A 111 -22.76 13.12 -23.51
C ALA A 111 -23.09 14.56 -23.92
N GLU A 112 -22.35 15.54 -23.40
CA GLU A 112 -22.49 16.96 -23.71
C GLU A 112 -22.33 17.22 -25.21
N GLY A 113 -21.22 16.77 -25.81
CA GLY A 113 -20.98 16.96 -27.24
C GLY A 113 -22.04 16.31 -28.12
N ARG A 114 -22.60 15.17 -27.71
CA ARG A 114 -23.71 14.52 -28.43
C ARG A 114 -25.01 15.31 -28.31
N THR A 115 -25.28 15.92 -27.16
CA THR A 115 -26.47 16.77 -26.97
C THR A 115 -26.35 18.10 -27.72
N GLU A 116 -25.17 18.72 -27.68
CA GLU A 116 -24.89 19.97 -28.40
C GLU A 116 -24.99 19.77 -29.91
N GLY A 117 -24.26 18.79 -30.46
CA GLY A 117 -24.29 18.50 -31.90
C GLY A 117 -25.69 18.11 -32.39
N ARG A 118 -26.44 17.33 -31.58
CA ARG A 118 -27.84 17.03 -31.90
C ARG A 118 -28.68 18.31 -31.95
N THR A 119 -28.55 19.18 -30.96
CA THR A 119 -29.31 20.44 -30.90
C THR A 119 -28.98 21.34 -32.08
N GLU A 120 -27.70 21.47 -32.43
CA GLU A 120 -27.23 22.25 -33.58
C GLU A 120 -27.82 21.73 -34.89
N THR A 121 -27.80 20.42 -35.13
CA THR A 121 -28.43 19.81 -36.31
C THR A 121 -29.92 20.16 -36.41
N TYR A 122 -30.67 20.09 -35.30
CA TYR A 122 -32.09 20.44 -35.32
C TYR A 122 -32.33 21.93 -35.55
N LEU A 123 -31.47 22.81 -35.03
CA LEU A 123 -31.55 24.26 -35.28
C LEU A 123 -31.32 24.57 -36.77
N GLU A 124 -30.35 23.92 -37.41
CA GLU A 124 -30.09 24.03 -38.85
C GLU A 124 -31.30 23.58 -39.68
N LEU A 125 -31.88 22.42 -39.36
CA LEU A 125 -33.09 21.92 -40.05
C LEU A 125 -34.29 22.87 -39.94
N ILE A 126 -34.42 23.60 -38.83
CA ILE A 126 -35.46 24.61 -38.66
C ILE A 126 -35.14 25.85 -39.52
N ARG A 127 -33.88 26.31 -39.52
CA ARG A 127 -33.43 27.46 -40.33
C ARG A 127 -33.62 27.22 -41.83
N ASP A 128 -33.39 25.98 -42.27
CA ASP A 128 -33.59 25.55 -43.66
C ASP A 128 -35.08 25.34 -44.01
N GLY A 129 -35.99 25.48 -43.04
CA GLY A 129 -37.43 25.29 -43.21
C GLY A 129 -37.85 23.83 -43.43
N ILE A 130 -36.94 22.87 -43.22
CA ILE A 130 -37.17 21.43 -43.39
C ILE A 130 -38.01 20.89 -42.23
N LEU A 131 -37.80 21.43 -41.02
CA LEU A 131 -38.46 20.98 -39.80
C LEU A 131 -39.11 22.15 -39.06
N ASN A 132 -40.29 21.93 -38.49
CA ASN A 132 -40.93 22.93 -37.64
C ASN A 132 -40.43 22.82 -36.18
N ILE A 133 -40.58 23.93 -35.43
CA ILE A 133 -40.07 24.05 -34.05
C ILE A 133 -40.69 23.01 -33.11
N ALA A 134 -41.98 22.71 -33.26
CA ALA A 134 -42.69 21.77 -32.40
C ALA A 134 -42.17 20.33 -32.58
N ASP A 135 -41.87 19.94 -33.82
CA ASP A 135 -41.37 18.61 -34.19
C ASP A 135 -39.89 18.43 -33.85
N ALA A 136 -39.11 19.52 -33.79
CA ALA A 136 -37.77 19.53 -33.25
C ALA A 136 -37.78 19.42 -31.71
N ALA A 137 -38.60 20.22 -31.03
CA ALA A 137 -38.73 20.23 -29.56
C ALA A 137 -39.24 18.88 -28.99
N LYS A 138 -39.97 18.08 -29.77
CA LYS A 138 -40.32 16.69 -29.36
C LYS A 138 -39.15 15.71 -29.47
N ARG A 139 -38.17 15.99 -30.34
CA ARG A 139 -37.04 15.09 -30.66
C ARG A 139 -35.78 15.42 -29.89
N ILE A 140 -35.68 16.60 -29.30
CA ILE A 140 -34.62 17.00 -28.36
C ILE A 140 -35.36 17.23 -27.03
N PRO A 141 -34.86 16.80 -25.87
CA PRO A 141 -35.53 17.04 -24.58
C PRO A 141 -35.41 18.52 -24.16
N MET A 142 -35.98 19.43 -24.96
CA MET A 142 -35.89 20.88 -24.82
C MET A 142 -37.23 21.51 -25.17
N GLU A 143 -37.66 22.49 -24.36
CA GLU A 143 -38.93 23.18 -24.56
C GLU A 143 -38.88 24.08 -25.81
N GLU A 144 -40.01 24.22 -26.52
CA GLU A 144 -40.10 25.07 -27.73
C GLU A 144 -39.66 26.51 -27.47
N GLY A 145 -40.00 27.05 -26.30
CA GLY A 145 -39.62 28.41 -25.91
C GLY A 145 -38.11 28.57 -25.73
N GLU A 146 -37.41 27.52 -25.32
CA GLU A 146 -35.96 27.51 -25.14
C GLU A 146 -35.26 27.36 -26.50
N LEU A 147 -35.78 26.49 -27.37
CA LEU A 147 -35.31 26.34 -28.74
C LEU A 147 -35.49 27.63 -29.56
N ARG A 148 -36.61 28.35 -29.36
CA ARG A 148 -36.84 29.68 -29.97
C ARG A 148 -35.83 30.72 -29.52
N LYS A 149 -35.38 30.70 -28.26
CA LYS A 149 -34.33 31.61 -27.79
C LYS A 149 -32.99 31.32 -28.46
N LEU A 150 -32.66 30.05 -28.70
CA LEU A 150 -31.44 29.66 -29.40
C LEU A 150 -31.45 30.05 -30.89
N LEU A 151 -32.61 30.00 -31.54
CA LEU A 151 -32.76 30.45 -32.93
C LEU A 151 -32.59 31.97 -33.09
N ASN A 152 -33.00 32.74 -32.08
CA ASN A 152 -32.97 34.20 -32.08
C ASN A 152 -31.68 34.80 -31.50
N LYS A 153 -30.71 33.95 -31.15
CA LYS A 153 -29.38 34.32 -30.68
C LYS A 153 -28.46 34.58 -31.88
#